data_AF-A0A7S2HNH4-F1
#
_entry.id   AF-A0A7S2HNH4-F1
#
_cell.length_a   1.000
_cell.length_b   1.000
_cell.length_c   1.000
_cell.angle_alpha   90.00
_cell.angle_beta   90.00
_cell.angle_gamma   90.00
#
_symmetry.space_group_name_H-M   'P 1'
#
loop_
_entity.id
_entity.type
_entity.pdbx_description
1 polymer ?
#
loop_
_entity_poly.entity_id
_entity_poly.type
_entity_poly.pdbx_seq_one_letter_code
_entity_poly.pdbx_strand_id
1 'polypeptide(L)'
;MLALLSKSFLWCRRADALSIKLWRAKHIASTAHTPGKLQYSHPLKNSQQNSFLAMSTKDSASSMPQKKTDTATISPLASAAISQIEERIGRDEGGRGMRCLVVPGDLHRAAETLARLGEKKHVVVLSGFPCRVDDDPPTETDGPPGTLAIARAVVGLGHSATIVTDECNEKVFRAACRDIGAWAESSVASPPPLVLEAYPSEEQMTEDDRTRMNRLAIRNGGCDLVIACERAGPAEDGHCYTMGGIDMNVKGLIAPLHEIVEQPSASEEKDENSVQFIGVGDGGNELGMGKVVDLVRNNIRNGRKIAAVTPADCLVAASVSNWGGYALGAAAAIVRYDDQVNGRQDVDANASMDLKGWIEQCVPTEQDEIELLDRCVKAGCRDGVSGKVESTVDGMPLETSMKCLRDIRLAALGMESS
;
A
#
# COMPACT_ATOMS: atom_id res chain seq x y z
N MET A 1 27.21 -58.72 8.50
CA MET A 1 27.84 -58.65 7.17
C MET A 1 27.26 -57.43 6.49
N LEU A 2 27.92 -56.26 6.58
CA LEU A 2 29.00 -55.82 5.68
C LEU A 2 28.50 -55.78 4.23
N ALA A 3 28.22 -54.59 3.68
CA ALA A 3 29.13 -53.81 2.82
C ALA A 3 29.12 -54.39 1.38
N LEU A 4 28.97 -53.68 0.27
CA LEU A 4 29.34 -52.34 -0.20
C LEU A 4 28.30 -51.95 -1.28
N LEU A 5 27.97 -50.67 -1.48
CA LEU A 5 28.69 -49.82 -2.42
C LEU A 5 28.65 -48.36 -1.99
N SER A 6 29.84 -47.79 -1.96
CA SER A 6 30.16 -46.46 -1.48
C SER A 6 30.59 -45.58 -2.64
N LYS A 7 30.24 -44.29 -2.55
CA LYS A 7 31.05 -43.13 -2.92
C LYS A 7 31.20 -42.80 -4.40
N SER A 8 30.58 -41.67 -4.77
CA SER A 8 31.34 -40.56 -5.36
C SER A 8 31.02 -39.28 -4.55
N PHE A 9 32.10 -38.71 -4.01
CA PHE A 9 32.23 -37.52 -3.17
C PHE A 9 31.89 -36.25 -3.99
N LEU A 10 31.14 -35.27 -3.46
CA LEU A 10 31.56 -34.22 -2.51
C LEU A 10 32.57 -33.22 -3.12
N TRP A 11 32.05 -32.09 -3.63
CA TRP A 11 32.65 -30.75 -3.75
C TRP A 11 31.51 -29.83 -4.25
N CYS A 12 31.15 -28.67 -3.70
CA CYS A 12 31.68 -27.87 -2.61
C CYS A 12 30.52 -27.00 -2.07
N ARG A 13 30.06 -27.24 -0.83
CA ARG A 13 29.36 -26.22 -0.03
C ARG A 13 30.42 -25.32 0.57
N ARG A 14 30.52 -24.05 0.17
CA ARG A 14 31.07 -22.90 0.94
C ARG A 14 31.19 -21.64 0.05
N ALA A 15 30.08 -20.98 -0.16
CA ALA A 15 29.89 -19.56 -0.50
C ALA A 15 28.36 -19.43 -0.48
N ASP A 16 27.73 -18.90 0.58
CA ASP A 16 27.21 -17.53 0.54
C ASP A 16 26.80 -17.07 1.94
N ALA A 17 27.74 -17.10 2.89
CA ALA A 17 27.57 -16.49 4.21
C ALA A 17 28.52 -15.30 4.45
N LEU A 18 29.37 -14.98 3.47
CA LEU A 18 30.31 -13.84 3.53
C LEU A 18 29.86 -12.62 2.70
N SER A 19 28.94 -12.80 1.74
CA SER A 19 28.53 -11.74 0.79
C SER A 19 27.58 -10.71 1.41
N ILE A 20 26.89 -11.05 2.50
CA ILE A 20 25.92 -10.17 3.17
C ILE A 20 26.57 -9.30 4.27
N LYS A 21 27.74 -9.70 4.81
CA LYS A 21 28.47 -8.90 5.82
C LYS A 21 29.46 -7.88 5.24
N LEU A 22 29.76 -7.94 3.95
CA LEU A 22 30.71 -7.04 3.27
C LEU A 22 30.07 -5.78 2.67
N TRP A 23 28.73 -5.71 2.60
CA TRP A 23 28.03 -4.51 2.11
C TRP A 23 27.91 -3.43 3.21
N ARG A 24 27.69 -3.81 4.47
CA ARG A 24 27.59 -2.89 5.63
C ARG A 24 28.92 -2.22 6.05
N ALA A 25 30.07 -2.62 5.50
CA ALA A 25 31.38 -2.08 5.90
C ALA A 25 31.95 -1.03 4.93
N LYS A 26 31.27 -0.71 3.81
CA LYS A 26 31.78 0.25 2.81
C LYS A 26 31.30 1.70 2.98
N HIS A 27 30.50 2.01 4.00
CA HIS A 27 30.03 3.39 4.26
C HIS A 27 30.45 4.00 5.59
N ILE A 28 31.40 3.41 6.31
CA ILE A 28 31.98 4.03 7.51
C ILE A 28 33.51 3.89 7.48
N ALA A 29 34.19 4.82 6.82
CA ALA A 29 35.51 5.38 7.20
C ALA A 29 36.20 6.08 6.00
N SER A 30 36.47 7.40 6.15
CA SER A 30 37.61 8.17 5.58
C SER A 30 37.21 9.66 5.43
N THR A 31 37.12 10.43 6.51
CA THR A 31 38.14 11.39 7.02
C THR A 31 38.58 12.52 6.09
N ALA A 32 38.24 13.75 6.53
CA ALA A 32 38.90 15.06 6.44
C ALA A 32 40.23 15.20 5.69
N HIS A 33 40.38 16.27 4.91
CA HIS A 33 41.61 17.09 4.78
C HIS A 33 41.31 18.50 4.22
N THR A 34 41.91 19.52 4.86
CA THR A 34 41.93 20.97 4.49
C THR A 34 43.06 21.26 3.45
N PRO A 35 43.18 22.48 2.87
CA PRO A 35 43.46 22.65 1.45
C PRO A 35 44.91 23.06 1.12
N GLY A 36 45.41 22.58 -0.02
CA GLY A 36 46.67 23.00 -0.62
C GLY A 36 46.46 23.56 -2.04
N LYS A 37 46.88 24.81 -2.22
CA LYS A 37 47.00 25.50 -3.52
C LYS A 37 47.92 24.73 -4.48
N LEU A 38 47.60 24.74 -5.77
CA LEU A 38 48.55 24.99 -6.86
C LEU A 38 47.81 25.25 -8.19
N GLN A 39 48.15 26.38 -8.81
CA GLN A 39 47.78 26.79 -10.17
C GLN A 39 48.52 25.93 -11.21
N TYR A 40 47.92 25.68 -12.39
CA TYR A 40 48.38 26.24 -13.68
C TYR A 40 47.64 25.64 -14.90
N SER A 41 47.18 26.57 -15.76
CA SER A 41 47.09 26.58 -17.24
C SER A 41 46.37 25.48 -18.05
N HIS A 42 45.35 25.96 -18.79
CA HIS A 42 44.85 25.47 -20.09
C HIS A 42 45.96 25.33 -21.17
N PRO A 43 45.70 24.54 -22.24
CA PRO A 43 45.18 25.14 -23.47
C PRO A 43 44.08 24.33 -24.20
N LEU A 44 43.22 25.09 -24.88
CA LEU A 44 42.27 24.69 -25.93
C LEU A 44 42.99 24.10 -27.16
N LYS A 45 42.34 23.15 -27.88
CA LYS A 45 42.09 23.23 -29.33
C LYS A 45 41.33 22.02 -29.93
N ASN A 46 40.34 22.38 -30.75
CA ASN A 46 39.94 21.85 -32.07
C ASN A 46 39.33 20.45 -32.26
N SER A 47 38.02 20.47 -32.51
CA SER A 47 37.35 20.11 -33.78
C SER A 47 37.98 19.00 -34.64
N GLN A 48 37.24 17.90 -34.81
CA GLN A 48 37.08 17.25 -36.13
C GLN A 48 35.67 16.65 -36.27
N GLN A 49 34.98 17.11 -37.32
CA GLN A 49 33.83 16.47 -37.94
C GLN A 49 34.29 15.15 -38.57
N ASN A 50 33.49 14.09 -38.44
CA ASN A 50 33.54 12.97 -39.38
C ASN A 50 32.11 12.59 -39.78
N SER A 51 31.78 12.97 -41.00
CA SER A 51 30.69 12.44 -41.82
C SER A 51 31.01 11.02 -42.27
N PHE A 52 30.09 10.06 -42.08
CA PHE A 52 30.11 8.82 -42.86
C PHE A 52 28.70 8.39 -43.29
N LEU A 53 28.54 8.47 -44.61
CA LEU A 53 27.76 7.66 -45.53
C LEU A 53 26.57 6.82 -45.01
N ALA A 54 25.41 7.15 -45.57
CA ALA A 54 24.25 6.29 -45.67
C ALA A 54 24.57 5.01 -46.47
N MET A 55 24.20 3.86 -45.92
CA MET A 55 23.94 2.65 -46.69
C MET A 55 22.51 2.17 -46.42
N SER A 56 21.74 2.16 -47.50
CA SER A 56 20.39 1.63 -47.60
C SER A 56 20.43 0.11 -47.50
N THR A 57 19.71 -0.47 -46.55
CA THR A 57 19.22 -1.84 -46.62
C THR A 57 17.71 -1.81 -46.42
N LYS A 58 16.98 -2.02 -47.51
CA LYS A 58 15.60 -2.49 -47.48
C LYS A 58 15.64 -3.91 -46.92
N ASP A 59 14.86 -4.20 -45.88
CA ASP A 59 14.32 -5.54 -45.69
C ASP A 59 12.94 -5.49 -45.01
N SER A 60 12.03 -6.14 -45.73
CA SER A 60 10.75 -6.75 -45.35
C SER A 60 10.11 -6.43 -44.00
N ALA A 61 8.92 -5.84 -44.11
CA ALA A 61 7.90 -5.83 -43.08
C ALA A 61 7.52 -7.27 -42.66
N SER A 62 7.75 -7.60 -41.39
CA SER A 62 6.89 -8.51 -40.65
C SER A 62 6.23 -7.70 -39.53
N SER A 63 4.95 -7.39 -39.71
CA SER A 63 4.15 -6.74 -38.68
C SER A 63 3.86 -7.75 -37.58
N MET A 64 4.70 -7.79 -36.54
CA MET A 64 4.25 -8.32 -35.26
C MET A 64 3.05 -7.48 -34.79
N PRO A 65 1.97 -8.10 -34.29
CA PRO A 65 0.88 -7.32 -33.72
C PRO A 65 1.42 -6.62 -32.47
N GLN A 66 1.66 -5.31 -32.58
CA GLN A 66 1.78 -4.45 -31.41
C GLN A 66 0.46 -4.57 -30.65
N LYS A 67 0.50 -5.23 -29.50
CA LYS A 67 -0.55 -5.17 -28.50
C LYS A 67 -0.65 -3.69 -28.09
N LYS A 68 -1.63 -2.97 -28.65
CA LYS A 68 -1.99 -1.64 -28.15
C LYS A 68 -2.41 -1.84 -26.70
N THR A 69 -1.60 -1.38 -25.77
CA THR A 69 -2.05 -1.15 -24.41
C THR A 69 -3.03 0.02 -24.50
N ASP A 70 -4.32 -0.27 -24.56
CA ASP A 70 -5.38 0.74 -24.50
C ASP A 70 -5.38 1.36 -23.09
N THR A 71 -4.47 2.30 -22.84
CA THR A 71 -4.55 3.22 -21.69
C THR A 71 -5.56 4.30 -22.02
N ALA A 72 -6.83 3.90 -22.11
CA ALA A 72 -7.93 4.85 -22.24
C ALA A 72 -7.99 5.70 -20.95
N THR A 73 -7.73 7.00 -21.09
CA THR A 73 -7.95 7.99 -20.02
C THR A 73 -9.42 7.96 -19.60
N ILE A 74 -9.69 7.99 -18.30
CA ILE A 74 -11.06 8.06 -17.79
C ILE A 74 -11.78 9.33 -18.25
N SER A 75 -13.11 9.31 -18.30
CA SER A 75 -13.89 10.47 -18.74
C SER A 75 -13.69 11.70 -17.83
N PRO A 76 -13.88 12.94 -18.36
CA PRO A 76 -13.80 14.15 -17.55
C PRO A 76 -14.76 14.18 -16.35
N LEU A 77 -15.93 13.54 -16.48
CA LEU A 77 -16.92 13.45 -15.40
C LEU A 77 -16.40 12.54 -14.27
N ALA A 78 -15.89 11.36 -14.63
CA ALA A 78 -15.27 10.43 -13.67
C ALA A 78 -14.07 11.08 -12.97
N SER A 79 -13.20 11.76 -13.73
CA SER A 79 -12.05 12.48 -13.19
C SER A 79 -12.43 13.60 -12.22
N ALA A 80 -13.48 14.38 -12.54
CA ALA A 80 -13.99 15.42 -11.65
C ALA A 80 -14.57 14.85 -10.35
N ALA A 81 -15.29 13.73 -10.40
CA ALA A 81 -15.83 13.07 -9.21
C ALA A 81 -14.71 12.57 -8.29
N ILE A 82 -13.68 11.91 -8.85
CA ILE A 82 -12.51 11.44 -8.09
C ILE A 82 -11.74 12.62 -7.47
N SER A 83 -11.58 13.72 -8.21
CA SER A 83 -10.91 14.92 -7.69
C SER A 83 -11.66 15.55 -6.51
N GLN A 84 -13.00 15.57 -6.57
CA GLN A 84 -13.82 16.04 -5.43
C GLN A 84 -13.68 15.13 -4.21
N ILE A 85 -13.56 13.81 -4.41
CA ILE A 85 -13.31 12.86 -3.33
C ILE A 85 -11.92 13.11 -2.71
N GLU A 86 -10.87 13.26 -3.54
CA GLU A 86 -9.50 13.54 -3.08
C GLU A 86 -9.43 14.84 -2.28
N GLU A 87 -10.09 15.90 -2.74
CA GLU A 87 -10.16 17.18 -2.02
C GLU A 87 -10.84 17.05 -0.65
N ARG A 88 -11.91 16.25 -0.55
CA ARG A 88 -12.66 16.06 0.69
C ARG A 88 -11.85 15.31 1.74
N ILE A 89 -11.20 14.21 1.35
CA ILE A 89 -10.39 13.42 2.28
C ILE A 89 -9.09 14.13 2.64
N GLY A 90 -8.53 14.96 1.74
CA GLY A 90 -7.29 15.70 1.96
C GLY A 90 -7.43 16.97 2.81
N ARG A 91 -8.62 17.21 3.39
CA ARG A 91 -8.80 18.26 4.40
C ARG A 91 -8.10 17.85 5.70
N ASP A 92 -7.59 18.80 6.46
CA ASP A 92 -6.93 18.52 7.74
C ASP A 92 -7.94 18.73 8.88
N GLU A 93 -8.95 17.86 8.96
CA GLU A 93 -10.05 17.99 9.94
C GLU A 93 -9.54 17.86 11.39
N GLY A 94 -8.49 17.05 11.58
CA GLY A 94 -7.82 16.89 12.88
C GLY A 94 -6.81 17.99 13.23
N GLY A 95 -6.46 18.88 12.28
CA GLY A 95 -5.45 19.93 12.48
C GLY A 95 -4.04 19.38 12.77
N ARG A 96 -3.70 18.22 12.20
CA ARG A 96 -2.43 17.49 12.42
C ARG A 96 -1.32 17.89 11.44
N GLY A 97 -1.63 18.72 10.45
CA GLY A 97 -0.69 19.16 9.41
C GLY A 97 -0.63 18.25 8.19
N MET A 98 -1.55 17.29 8.08
CA MET A 98 -1.50 16.25 7.03
C MET A 98 -1.73 16.80 5.63
N ARG A 99 -2.41 17.94 5.48
CA ARG A 99 -2.78 18.50 4.16
C ARG A 99 -1.57 18.67 3.22
N CYS A 100 -0.39 18.95 3.77
CA CYS A 100 0.82 19.08 2.97
C CYS A 100 1.34 17.75 2.38
N LEU A 101 0.87 16.61 2.90
CA LEU A 101 1.24 15.27 2.48
C LEU A 101 0.43 14.78 1.27
N VAL A 102 -0.66 15.47 0.92
CA VAL A 102 -1.51 15.11 -0.23
C VAL A 102 -0.71 15.25 -1.53
N VAL A 103 -0.67 14.18 -2.32
CA VAL A 103 -0.06 14.15 -3.66
C VAL A 103 -1.19 14.22 -4.70
N PRO A 104 -1.42 15.36 -5.36
CA PRO A 104 -2.55 15.51 -6.28
C PRO A 104 -2.56 14.45 -7.39
N GLY A 105 -3.72 13.81 -7.59
CA GLY A 105 -3.93 12.79 -8.61
C GLY A 105 -3.45 11.39 -8.23
N ASP A 106 -2.86 11.18 -7.05
CA ASP A 106 -2.50 9.83 -6.61
C ASP A 106 -3.74 8.99 -6.28
N LEU A 107 -4.85 9.57 -5.82
CA LEU A 107 -6.11 8.82 -5.67
C LEU A 107 -6.59 8.29 -7.03
N HIS A 108 -6.46 9.09 -8.09
CA HIS A 108 -6.83 8.70 -9.45
C HIS A 108 -5.96 7.54 -9.94
N ARG A 109 -4.64 7.64 -9.78
CA ARG A 109 -3.71 6.59 -10.21
C ARG A 109 -3.89 5.30 -9.41
N ALA A 110 -4.12 5.41 -8.10
CA ALA A 110 -4.43 4.28 -7.22
C ALA A 110 -5.74 3.58 -7.64
N ALA A 111 -6.78 4.37 -7.95
CA ALA A 111 -8.06 3.87 -8.42
C ALA A 111 -7.95 3.14 -9.76
N GLU A 112 -7.24 3.72 -10.74
CA GLU A 112 -6.97 3.05 -12.02
C GLU A 112 -6.17 1.77 -11.84
N THR A 113 -5.18 1.78 -10.96
CA THR A 113 -4.37 0.59 -10.65
C THR A 113 -5.24 -0.55 -10.12
N LEU A 114 -6.10 -0.27 -9.14
CA LEU A 114 -6.98 -1.27 -8.55
C LEU A 114 -8.09 -1.71 -9.52
N ALA A 115 -8.78 -0.77 -10.16
CA ALA A 115 -9.91 -1.06 -11.02
C ALA A 115 -9.53 -1.79 -12.30
N ARG A 116 -8.30 -1.65 -12.78
CA ARG A 116 -7.80 -2.22 -14.05
C ARG A 116 -6.84 -3.39 -13.84
N LEU A 117 -6.81 -3.94 -12.63
CA LEU A 117 -6.25 -5.28 -12.42
C LEU A 117 -6.96 -6.25 -13.37
N GLY A 118 -6.18 -7.17 -13.96
CA GLY A 118 -6.74 -8.24 -14.77
C GLY A 118 -7.71 -9.12 -13.97
N GLU A 119 -8.34 -10.10 -14.62
CA GLU A 119 -9.30 -10.96 -13.93
C GLU A 119 -8.66 -11.77 -12.79
N LYS A 120 -9.40 -11.92 -11.68
CA LYS A 120 -9.11 -12.85 -10.57
C LYS A 120 -7.71 -12.71 -9.98
N LYS A 121 -7.30 -11.46 -9.75
CA LYS A 121 -6.02 -11.08 -9.14
C LYS A 121 -6.06 -11.19 -7.62
N HIS A 122 -4.89 -11.27 -6.99
CA HIS A 122 -4.73 -11.32 -5.54
C HIS A 122 -4.09 -10.04 -5.01
N VAL A 123 -4.79 -9.37 -4.09
CA VAL A 123 -4.34 -8.12 -3.46
C VAL A 123 -3.96 -8.39 -2.01
N VAL A 124 -2.76 -7.95 -1.63
CA VAL A 124 -2.31 -8.01 -0.23
C VAL A 124 -2.58 -6.65 0.41
N VAL A 125 -3.36 -6.63 1.48
CA VAL A 125 -3.73 -5.41 2.21
C VAL A 125 -3.04 -5.40 3.56
N LEU A 126 -1.99 -4.59 3.71
CA LEU A 126 -1.23 -4.46 4.96
C LEU A 126 -1.90 -3.43 5.86
N SER A 127 -2.13 -3.75 7.13
CA SER A 127 -2.67 -2.81 8.11
C SER A 127 -2.22 -3.14 9.53
N GLY A 128 -2.40 -2.20 10.45
CA GLY A 128 -2.08 -2.35 11.85
C GLY A 128 -1.13 -1.25 12.27
N PHE A 129 -1.60 -0.47 13.24
CA PHE A 129 -0.83 0.57 13.88
C PHE A 129 -1.02 0.41 15.40
N PRO A 130 -0.15 -0.33 16.09
CA PRO A 130 -0.29 -0.60 17.52
C PRO A 130 0.19 0.60 18.37
N CYS A 131 -0.41 1.78 18.16
CA CYS A 131 0.03 3.05 18.75
C CYS A 131 -0.20 3.13 20.27
N ARG A 132 -1.15 2.34 20.79
CA ARG A 132 -1.49 2.25 22.21
C ARG A 132 -0.55 1.28 22.92
N VAL A 133 0.74 1.58 22.91
CA VAL A 133 1.85 0.68 23.28
C VAL A 133 1.84 0.11 24.70
N ASP A 134 0.98 0.63 25.59
CA ASP A 134 0.85 0.18 26.98
C ASP A 134 -0.55 -0.45 27.25
N ASP A 135 -1.40 -0.57 26.22
CA ASP A 135 -2.73 -1.18 26.25
C ASP A 135 -2.72 -2.58 25.57
N ASP A 136 -3.72 -3.42 25.90
CA ASP A 136 -3.94 -4.73 25.25
C ASP A 136 -5.44 -4.88 24.86
N PRO A 137 -5.79 -4.98 23.56
CA PRO A 137 -4.88 -4.84 22.41
C PRO A 137 -4.38 -3.39 22.25
N PRO A 138 -3.22 -3.17 21.60
CA PRO A 138 -2.66 -1.84 21.34
C PRO A 138 -3.27 -1.14 20.11
N THR A 139 -4.30 -1.74 19.50
CA THR A 139 -4.90 -1.33 18.22
C THR A 139 -5.73 -0.07 18.35
N GLU A 140 -5.57 0.84 17.40
CA GLU A 140 -6.42 2.02 17.27
C GLU A 140 -7.60 1.85 16.31
N THR A 141 -8.58 2.76 16.41
CA THR A 141 -9.81 2.76 15.62
C THR A 141 -9.61 3.25 14.19
N ASP A 142 -8.51 3.95 13.90
CA ASP A 142 -8.09 4.20 12.52
C ASP A 142 -7.32 3.01 11.95
N GLY A 143 -7.58 2.68 10.68
CA GLY A 143 -6.99 1.55 9.99
C GLY A 143 -7.94 0.38 9.73
N PRO A 144 -8.53 -0.28 10.75
CA PRO A 144 -9.36 -1.46 10.52
C PRO A 144 -10.55 -1.18 9.58
N PRO A 145 -11.36 -0.11 9.77
CA PRO A 145 -12.45 0.16 8.84
C PRO A 145 -12.02 0.49 7.40
N GLY A 146 -10.97 1.29 7.21
CA GLY A 146 -10.40 1.61 5.89
C GLY A 146 -9.88 0.36 5.18
N THR A 147 -9.20 -0.50 5.92
CA THR A 147 -8.71 -1.79 5.43
C THR A 147 -9.85 -2.67 4.95
N LEU A 148 -10.96 -2.74 5.68
CA LEU A 148 -12.13 -3.50 5.25
C LEU A 148 -12.87 -2.86 4.08
N ALA A 149 -12.89 -1.53 3.97
CA ALA A 149 -13.42 -0.87 2.78
C ALA A 149 -12.59 -1.19 1.53
N ILE A 150 -11.25 -1.19 1.65
CA ILE A 150 -10.34 -1.59 0.57
C ILE A 150 -10.57 -3.06 0.21
N ALA A 151 -10.61 -3.96 1.20
CA ALA A 151 -10.85 -5.38 0.96
C ALA A 151 -12.23 -5.64 0.31
N ARG A 152 -13.27 -4.90 0.73
CA ARG A 152 -14.60 -4.92 0.10
C ARG A 152 -14.53 -4.48 -1.36
N ALA A 153 -13.80 -3.40 -1.68
CA ALA A 153 -13.64 -2.95 -3.05
C ALA A 153 -12.90 -3.98 -3.91
N VAL A 154 -11.82 -4.57 -3.39
CA VAL A 154 -11.07 -5.66 -4.05
C VAL A 154 -11.99 -6.83 -4.39
N VAL A 155 -12.73 -7.34 -3.41
CA VAL A 155 -13.67 -8.46 -3.60
C VAL A 155 -14.80 -8.07 -4.55
N GLY A 156 -15.33 -6.85 -4.40
CA GLY A 156 -16.36 -6.29 -5.26
C GLY A 156 -15.92 -6.19 -6.72
N LEU A 157 -14.63 -5.98 -7.00
CA LEU A 157 -14.08 -5.95 -8.36
C LEU A 157 -13.76 -7.36 -8.91
N GLY A 158 -14.07 -8.43 -8.17
CA GLY A 158 -13.85 -9.81 -8.61
C GLY A 158 -12.44 -10.34 -8.35
N HIS A 159 -11.73 -9.75 -7.38
CA HIS A 159 -10.40 -10.17 -6.94
C HIS A 159 -10.47 -10.84 -5.56
N SER A 160 -9.37 -11.43 -5.11
CA SER A 160 -9.21 -11.90 -3.73
C SER A 160 -8.29 -10.99 -2.94
N ALA A 161 -8.53 -10.89 -1.64
CA ALA A 161 -7.74 -10.09 -0.71
C ALA A 161 -7.16 -10.95 0.42
N THR A 162 -5.90 -10.70 0.79
CA THR A 162 -5.35 -11.13 2.09
C THR A 162 -5.03 -9.90 2.91
N ILE A 163 -5.74 -9.72 4.02
CA ILE A 163 -5.41 -8.71 5.04
C ILE A 163 -4.27 -9.26 5.88
N VAL A 164 -3.22 -8.47 6.05
CA VAL A 164 -2.03 -8.84 6.81
C VAL A 164 -1.80 -7.83 7.92
N THR A 165 -1.67 -8.31 9.16
CA THR A 165 -1.48 -7.44 10.33
C THR A 165 -0.52 -8.02 11.36
N ASP A 166 -0.14 -7.23 12.36
CA ASP A 166 0.62 -7.71 13.51
C ASP A 166 -0.29 -8.57 14.43
N GLU A 167 0.25 -9.62 15.04
CA GLU A 167 -0.47 -10.55 15.92
C GLU A 167 -1.22 -9.84 17.07
N CYS A 168 -0.63 -8.76 17.61
CA CYS A 168 -1.29 -7.96 18.64
C CYS A 168 -2.60 -7.30 18.17
N ASN A 169 -2.80 -7.11 16.86
CA ASN A 169 -4.00 -6.54 16.27
C ASN A 169 -5.01 -7.62 15.82
N GLU A 170 -4.63 -8.90 15.81
CA GLU A 170 -5.41 -9.97 15.19
C GLU A 170 -6.83 -10.05 15.74
N LYS A 171 -7.00 -9.91 17.07
CA LYS A 171 -8.31 -9.97 17.72
C LYS A 171 -9.27 -8.90 17.18
N VAL A 172 -8.77 -7.69 16.95
CA VAL A 172 -9.57 -6.57 16.43
C VAL A 172 -9.90 -6.79 14.96
N PHE A 173 -8.92 -7.14 14.13
CA PHE A 173 -9.16 -7.43 12.71
C PHE A 173 -10.10 -8.62 12.51
N ARG A 174 -9.99 -9.67 13.32
CA ARG A 174 -10.90 -10.82 13.28
C ARG A 174 -12.33 -10.42 13.62
N ALA A 175 -12.54 -9.50 14.59
CA ALA A 175 -13.85 -8.97 14.91
C ALA A 175 -14.40 -8.08 13.77
N ALA A 176 -13.54 -7.31 13.13
CA ALA A 176 -13.88 -6.42 12.02
C ALA A 176 -14.31 -7.21 10.77
N CYS A 177 -13.57 -8.28 10.41
CA CYS A 177 -13.83 -9.15 9.26
C CYS A 177 -15.11 -10.02 9.36
N ARG A 178 -15.76 -10.09 10.53
CA ARG A 178 -16.82 -11.07 10.84
C ARG A 178 -17.94 -11.14 9.80
N ASP A 179 -18.37 -9.99 9.27
CA ASP A 179 -19.54 -9.93 8.36
C ASP A 179 -19.16 -10.03 6.88
N ILE A 180 -17.90 -9.75 6.53
CA ILE A 180 -17.40 -10.02 5.16
C ILE A 180 -17.28 -11.53 4.95
N GLY A 181 -17.06 -12.32 6.02
CA GLY A 181 -17.16 -13.77 5.99
C GLY A 181 -18.50 -14.27 5.44
N ALA A 182 -19.62 -13.61 5.78
CA ALA A 182 -20.95 -13.97 5.25
C ALA A 182 -21.11 -13.64 3.76
N TRP A 183 -20.43 -12.60 3.26
CA TRP A 183 -20.36 -12.28 1.82
C TRP A 183 -19.50 -13.30 1.06
N ALA A 184 -18.42 -13.76 1.68
CA ALA A 184 -17.51 -14.78 1.14
C ALA A 184 -18.11 -16.19 1.13
N GLU A 185 -18.87 -16.57 2.17
CA GLU A 185 -19.50 -17.89 2.32
C GLU A 185 -20.60 -18.17 1.29
N SER A 186 -21.21 -17.12 0.70
CA SER A 186 -22.12 -17.26 -0.44
C SER A 186 -21.40 -17.63 -1.75
N SER A 187 -20.06 -17.52 -1.80
CA SER A 187 -19.24 -17.80 -2.96
C SER A 187 -18.52 -19.15 -2.78
N VAL A 188 -18.80 -20.12 -3.67
CA VAL A 188 -18.09 -21.42 -3.73
C VAL A 188 -16.67 -21.28 -4.31
N ALA A 189 -16.15 -20.04 -4.43
CA ALA A 189 -14.88 -19.76 -5.08
C ALA A 189 -13.70 -20.25 -4.25
N SER A 190 -12.72 -20.84 -4.95
CA SER A 190 -11.42 -21.20 -4.40
C SER A 190 -10.34 -20.49 -5.22
N PRO A 191 -9.43 -19.73 -4.58
CA PRO A 191 -9.31 -19.48 -3.13
C PRO A 191 -10.44 -18.60 -2.56
N PRO A 192 -10.65 -18.57 -1.22
CA PRO A 192 -11.62 -17.68 -0.60
C PRO A 192 -11.36 -16.22 -0.97
N PRO A 193 -12.42 -15.39 -1.12
CA PRO A 193 -12.26 -14.02 -1.57
C PRO A 193 -11.58 -13.11 -0.54
N LEU A 194 -11.60 -13.48 0.76
CA LEU A 194 -10.92 -12.74 1.82
C LEU A 194 -10.24 -13.69 2.81
N VAL A 195 -8.97 -13.42 3.13
CA VAL A 195 -8.18 -14.11 4.16
C VAL A 195 -7.62 -13.06 5.14
N LEU A 196 -7.49 -13.43 6.41
CA LEU A 196 -6.76 -12.67 7.42
C LEU A 196 -5.53 -13.47 7.87
N GLU A 197 -4.34 -12.88 7.74
CA GLU A 197 -3.10 -13.41 8.28
C GLU A 197 -2.49 -12.44 9.29
N ALA A 198 -2.10 -12.97 10.45
CA ALA A 198 -1.38 -12.22 11.46
C ALA A 198 0.02 -12.78 11.67
N TYR A 199 0.96 -11.91 12.01
CA TYR A 199 2.37 -12.23 12.18
C TYR A 199 2.90 -11.67 13.49
N PRO A 200 3.71 -12.45 14.25
CA PRO A 200 4.30 -11.97 15.49
C PRO A 200 5.34 -10.87 15.20
N SER A 201 5.77 -10.19 16.26
CA SER A 201 6.85 -9.20 16.14
C SER A 201 8.13 -9.80 15.56
N GLU A 202 8.99 -8.96 14.97
CA GLU A 202 10.22 -9.41 14.30
C GLU A 202 11.07 -10.35 15.16
N GLU A 203 11.21 -10.06 16.46
CA GLU A 203 11.99 -10.86 17.40
C GLU A 203 11.38 -12.25 17.67
N GLN A 204 10.06 -12.38 17.48
CA GLN A 204 9.28 -13.58 17.76
C GLN A 204 8.96 -14.40 16.50
N MET A 205 9.28 -13.91 15.30
CA MET A 205 9.04 -14.62 14.05
C MET A 205 9.78 -15.95 13.98
N THR A 206 9.04 -17.01 13.68
CA THR A 206 9.63 -18.31 13.33
C THR A 206 10.01 -18.38 11.86
N GLU A 207 10.77 -19.41 11.47
CA GLU A 207 11.07 -19.67 10.05
C GLU A 207 9.79 -20.00 9.24
N ASP A 208 8.82 -20.64 9.88
CA ASP A 208 7.52 -20.93 9.26
C ASP A 208 6.75 -19.62 9.02
N ASP A 209 6.78 -18.68 9.97
CA ASP A 209 6.19 -17.34 9.77
C ASP A 209 6.86 -16.59 8.64
N ARG A 210 8.21 -16.57 8.59
CA ARG A 210 8.93 -15.96 7.47
C ARG A 210 8.59 -16.61 6.14
N THR A 211 8.45 -17.94 6.11
CA THR A 211 8.05 -18.68 4.91
C THR A 211 6.63 -18.30 4.47
N ARG A 212 5.67 -18.19 5.38
CA ARG A 212 4.30 -17.75 5.06
C ARG A 212 4.31 -16.30 4.54
N MET A 213 4.98 -15.39 5.24
CA MET A 213 5.06 -13.98 4.86
C MET A 213 5.69 -13.80 3.48
N ASN A 214 6.79 -14.51 3.20
CA ASN A 214 7.48 -14.43 1.91
C ASN A 214 6.60 -14.91 0.74
N ARG A 215 5.62 -15.79 0.95
CA ARG A 215 4.68 -16.18 -0.11
C ARG A 215 3.81 -15.02 -0.56
N LEU A 216 3.47 -14.11 0.36
CA LEU A 216 2.69 -12.90 0.06
C LEU A 216 3.49 -11.87 -0.75
N ALA A 217 4.82 -12.00 -0.79
CA ALA A 217 5.69 -11.15 -1.60
C ALA A 217 5.98 -11.71 -3.00
N ILE A 218 5.55 -12.95 -3.32
CA ILE A 218 5.80 -13.57 -4.63
C ILE A 218 4.96 -12.86 -5.71
N ARG A 219 5.61 -12.09 -6.58
CA ARG A 219 4.93 -11.34 -7.66
C ARG A 219 4.33 -12.30 -8.70
N ASN A 220 3.14 -11.99 -9.22
CA ASN A 220 2.47 -12.74 -10.30
C ASN A 220 2.25 -14.24 -10.01
N GLY A 221 2.15 -14.60 -8.73
CA GLY A 221 1.94 -15.97 -8.26
C GLY A 221 1.49 -16.06 -6.79
N GLY A 222 1.80 -15.04 -6.00
CA GLY A 222 1.30 -14.84 -4.63
C GLY A 222 0.75 -13.44 -4.35
N CYS A 223 1.00 -12.43 -5.19
CA CYS A 223 0.49 -11.07 -5.07
C CYS A 223 0.56 -10.33 -6.42
N ASP A 224 -0.47 -9.55 -6.75
CA ASP A 224 -0.58 -8.71 -7.95
C ASP A 224 -0.65 -7.21 -7.63
N LEU A 225 -1.05 -6.84 -6.41
CA LEU A 225 -1.10 -5.47 -5.88
C LEU A 225 -0.89 -5.51 -4.37
N VAL A 226 -0.08 -4.58 -3.83
CA VAL A 226 0.02 -4.36 -2.39
C VAL A 226 -0.61 -3.01 -2.05
N ILE A 227 -1.47 -2.98 -1.04
CA ILE A 227 -2.07 -1.77 -0.49
C ILE A 227 -1.77 -1.73 1.00
N ALA A 228 -1.14 -0.67 1.51
CA ALA A 228 -1.01 -0.44 2.94
C ALA A 228 -2.05 0.59 3.38
N CYS A 229 -2.78 0.31 4.46
CA CYS A 229 -3.75 1.22 5.05
C CYS A 229 -3.51 1.31 6.55
N GLU A 230 -3.07 2.48 7.02
CA GLU A 230 -2.72 2.70 8.43
C GLU A 230 -1.77 1.60 8.94
N ARG A 231 -0.75 1.31 8.14
CA ARG A 231 0.30 0.36 8.50
C ARG A 231 1.52 1.14 8.93
N ALA A 232 2.02 0.89 10.15
CA ALA A 232 3.28 1.48 10.58
C ALA A 232 4.44 1.18 9.61
N GLY A 233 5.18 2.22 9.20
CA GLY A 233 6.32 2.14 8.31
C GLY A 233 7.65 2.41 9.02
N PRO A 234 8.75 1.75 8.62
CA PRO A 234 10.05 1.98 9.24
C PRO A 234 10.59 3.37 8.88
N ALA A 235 11.16 4.06 9.86
CA ALA A 235 11.93 5.27 9.67
C ALA A 235 13.36 4.95 9.17
N GLU A 236 14.21 5.97 9.04
CA GLU A 236 15.57 5.85 8.49
C GLU A 236 16.48 4.91 9.30
N ASP A 237 16.20 4.73 10.59
CA ASP A 237 16.91 3.79 11.47
C ASP A 237 16.34 2.35 11.43
N GLY A 238 15.31 2.12 10.63
CA GLY A 238 14.63 0.82 10.48
C GLY A 238 13.52 0.55 11.50
N HIS A 239 13.26 1.47 12.43
CA HIS A 239 12.26 1.28 13.48
C HIS A 239 10.95 2.01 13.15
N CYS A 240 9.83 1.49 13.63
CA CYS A 240 8.51 2.10 13.50
C CYS A 240 8.15 2.88 14.76
N TYR A 241 7.62 4.10 14.59
CA TYR A 241 7.34 5.01 15.70
C TYR A 241 5.89 5.50 15.72
N THR A 242 5.33 5.69 16.91
CA THR A 242 4.08 6.47 17.06
C THR A 242 4.32 7.94 16.73
N MET A 243 3.26 8.73 16.53
CA MET A 243 3.37 10.19 16.35
C MET A 243 4.08 10.89 17.53
N GLY A 244 3.97 10.31 18.74
CA GLY A 244 4.68 10.75 19.94
C GLY A 244 6.19 10.43 19.93
N GLY A 245 6.66 9.67 18.95
CA GLY A 245 8.05 9.22 18.83
C GLY A 245 8.38 8.03 19.73
N ILE A 246 7.38 7.25 20.14
CA ILE A 246 7.61 6.00 20.90
C ILE A 246 7.95 4.89 19.92
N ASP A 247 9.04 4.19 20.19
CA ASP A 247 9.51 3.05 19.40
C ASP A 247 8.63 1.82 19.65
N MET A 248 7.91 1.37 18.61
CA MET A 248 7.01 0.22 18.69
C MET A 248 7.74 -1.11 18.49
N ASN A 249 8.93 -1.12 17.88
CA ASN A 249 9.76 -2.32 17.74
C ASN A 249 10.30 -2.76 19.10
N VAL A 250 10.81 -1.82 19.90
CA VAL A 250 11.30 -2.11 21.28
C VAL A 250 10.17 -2.59 22.20
N LYS A 251 8.92 -2.30 21.86
CA LYS A 251 7.73 -2.79 22.56
C LYS A 251 7.32 -4.21 22.12
N GLY A 252 7.97 -4.78 21.10
CA GLY A 252 7.65 -6.10 20.57
C GLY A 252 6.29 -6.14 19.87
N LEU A 253 5.87 -5.04 19.24
CA LEU A 253 4.52 -4.92 18.63
C LEU A 253 4.51 -5.03 17.11
N ILE A 254 5.68 -4.89 16.46
CA ILE A 254 5.78 -4.70 15.01
C ILE A 254 6.33 -5.96 14.33
N ALA A 255 5.51 -6.55 13.47
CA ALA A 255 5.95 -7.52 12.47
C ALA A 255 6.64 -6.79 11.30
N PRO A 256 7.68 -7.36 10.67
CA PRO A 256 8.41 -6.72 9.56
C PRO A 256 7.65 -6.80 8.23
N LEU A 257 6.37 -6.42 8.23
CA LEU A 257 5.48 -6.48 7.06
C LEU A 257 5.92 -5.55 5.91
N HIS A 258 6.75 -4.55 6.19
CA HIS A 258 7.36 -3.69 5.16
C HIS A 258 8.21 -4.50 4.18
N GLU A 259 8.78 -5.65 4.60
CA GLU A 259 9.53 -6.56 3.74
C GLU A 259 8.68 -7.08 2.56
N ILE A 260 7.35 -7.17 2.68
CA ILE A 260 6.45 -7.61 1.59
C ILE A 260 6.51 -6.63 0.40
N VAL A 261 6.71 -5.34 0.68
CA VAL A 261 6.83 -4.28 -0.33
C VAL A 261 8.27 -4.19 -0.83
N GLU A 262 9.24 -4.28 0.08
CA GLU A 262 10.65 -4.03 -0.20
C GLU A 262 11.38 -5.19 -0.88
N GLN A 263 10.79 -6.39 -0.90
CA GLN A 263 11.40 -7.54 -1.56
C GLN A 263 11.73 -7.20 -3.03
N PRO A 264 13.04 -7.22 -3.40
CA PRO A 264 13.46 -6.80 -4.73
C PRO A 264 12.87 -7.74 -5.76
N SER A 265 12.38 -7.19 -6.88
CA SER A 265 12.26 -7.99 -8.09
C SER A 265 13.62 -8.64 -8.37
N ALA A 266 13.63 -9.85 -8.89
CA ALA A 266 14.88 -10.52 -9.29
C ALA A 266 15.69 -9.70 -10.34
N SER A 267 15.09 -8.64 -10.91
CA SER A 267 15.74 -7.58 -11.69
C SER A 267 15.93 -6.30 -10.85
N GLU A 268 17.12 -5.68 -10.94
CA GLU A 268 17.43 -4.38 -10.32
C GLU A 268 16.66 -3.20 -10.96
N GLU A 269 16.06 -3.41 -12.14
CA GLU A 269 15.14 -2.47 -12.77
C GLU A 269 13.70 -2.81 -12.34
N LYS A 270 12.91 -1.79 -11.96
CA LYS A 270 11.44 -1.89 -11.89
C LYS A 270 10.95 -2.25 -13.28
N ASP A 271 10.85 -3.54 -13.55
CA ASP A 271 10.21 -4.05 -14.76
C ASP A 271 8.76 -3.54 -14.80
N GLU A 272 8.18 -3.44 -15.99
CA GLU A 272 6.75 -3.13 -16.17
C GLU A 272 5.84 -4.14 -15.43
N ASN A 273 6.40 -5.28 -15.03
CA ASN A 273 5.76 -6.33 -14.22
C ASN A 273 5.99 -6.21 -12.70
N SER A 274 6.58 -5.12 -12.21
CA SER A 274 6.70 -4.86 -10.77
C SER A 274 5.31 -4.65 -10.17
N VAL A 275 5.03 -5.34 -9.06
CA VAL A 275 3.77 -5.16 -8.34
C VAL A 275 3.74 -3.75 -7.76
N GLN A 276 2.67 -3.03 -8.11
CA GLN A 276 2.44 -1.67 -7.62
C GLN A 276 2.21 -1.70 -6.11
N PHE A 277 2.63 -0.62 -5.46
CA PHE A 277 2.39 -0.38 -4.05
C PHE A 277 1.60 0.92 -3.83
N ILE A 278 0.42 0.81 -3.21
CA ILE A 278 -0.41 1.94 -2.81
C ILE A 278 -0.32 2.10 -1.29
N GLY A 279 -0.03 3.30 -0.82
CA GLY A 279 -0.07 3.65 0.61
C GLY A 279 -1.28 4.53 0.93
N VAL A 280 -1.91 4.29 2.08
CA VAL A 280 -2.95 5.13 2.68
C VAL A 280 -2.52 5.44 4.12
N GLY A 281 -2.46 6.72 4.47
CA GLY A 281 -1.95 7.20 5.76
C GLY A 281 -2.34 8.65 6.03
N ASP A 282 -2.15 9.12 7.26
CA ASP A 282 -2.49 10.48 7.69
C ASP A 282 -1.40 11.23 8.46
N GLY A 283 -0.41 10.52 9.00
CA GLY A 283 0.57 11.05 9.96
C GLY A 283 1.98 11.21 9.41
N GLY A 284 2.38 10.44 8.40
CA GLY A 284 3.74 10.45 7.82
C GLY A 284 4.66 9.35 8.35
N ASN A 285 4.22 8.57 9.34
CA ASN A 285 4.91 7.41 9.92
C ASN A 285 4.35 6.07 9.42
N GLU A 286 3.44 6.11 8.45
CA GLU A 286 2.84 4.96 7.79
C GLU A 286 3.63 4.53 6.55
N LEU A 287 3.56 3.24 6.26
CA LEU A 287 4.19 2.63 5.09
C LEU A 287 3.63 3.26 3.80
N GLY A 288 4.52 3.78 2.96
CA GLY A 288 4.18 4.51 1.74
C GLY A 288 4.46 6.01 1.82
N MET A 289 4.52 6.58 3.03
CA MET A 289 4.82 8.00 3.26
C MET A 289 6.23 8.41 2.85
N GLY A 290 7.12 7.43 2.54
CA GLY A 290 8.42 7.68 1.93
C GLY A 290 8.34 8.53 0.66
N LYS A 291 7.20 8.50 -0.06
CA LYS A 291 6.96 9.32 -1.25
C LYS A 291 6.99 10.83 -0.95
N VAL A 292 6.64 11.21 0.28
CA VAL A 292 6.59 12.60 0.76
C VAL A 292 7.46 12.81 2.01
N VAL A 293 8.50 11.99 2.17
CA VAL A 293 9.35 11.94 3.39
C VAL A 293 9.89 13.32 3.80
N ASP A 294 10.27 14.17 2.85
CA ASP A 294 10.78 15.50 3.14
C ASP A 294 9.69 16.45 3.65
N LEU A 295 8.44 16.27 3.21
CA LEU A 295 7.31 17.03 3.73
C LEU A 295 6.98 16.58 5.16
N VAL A 296 7.04 15.28 5.45
CA VAL A 296 6.88 14.75 6.81
C VAL A 296 7.96 15.33 7.73
N ARG A 297 9.23 15.21 7.36
CA ARG A 297 10.38 15.67 8.15
C ARG A 297 10.31 17.16 8.52
N ASN A 298 9.72 17.98 7.64
CA ASN A 298 9.71 19.44 7.79
C ASN A 298 8.42 19.99 8.40
N ASN A 299 7.28 19.31 8.23
CA ASN A 299 5.97 19.87 8.60
C ASN A 299 5.26 19.09 9.71
N ILE A 300 5.61 17.82 9.92
CA ILE A 300 4.96 16.97 10.92
C ILE A 300 5.72 17.00 12.24
N ARG A 301 4.99 17.01 13.36
CA ARG A 301 5.56 16.91 14.71
C ARG A 301 6.40 15.64 14.82
N ASN A 302 7.63 15.76 15.32
CA ASN A 302 8.61 14.68 15.37
C ASN A 302 9.01 14.10 14.00
N GLY A 303 8.65 14.74 12.87
CA GLY A 303 8.80 14.19 11.53
C GLY A 303 10.20 13.66 11.21
N ARG A 304 11.27 14.33 11.66
CA ARG A 304 12.66 13.85 11.46
C ARG A 304 12.95 12.48 12.09
N LYS A 305 12.23 12.13 13.16
CA LYS A 305 12.37 10.85 13.85
C LYS A 305 11.45 9.79 13.26
N ILE A 306 10.19 10.17 13.00
CA ILE A 306 9.12 9.20 12.74
C ILE A 306 8.86 8.95 11.25
N ALA A 307 9.39 9.79 10.36
CA ALA A 307 9.05 9.72 8.94
C ALA A 307 9.40 8.34 8.36
N ALA A 308 8.37 7.63 7.91
CA ALA A 308 8.54 6.37 7.23
C ALA A 308 9.25 6.60 5.89
N VAL A 309 10.20 5.73 5.54
CA VAL A 309 11.09 5.96 4.38
C VAL A 309 10.73 5.15 3.14
N THR A 310 9.92 4.11 3.27
CA THR A 310 9.49 3.27 2.14
C THR A 310 8.45 4.01 1.29
N PRO A 311 8.74 4.34 0.01
CA PRO A 311 7.83 5.12 -0.83
C PRO A 311 6.78 4.25 -1.52
N ALA A 312 5.54 4.74 -1.55
CA ALA A 312 4.49 4.16 -2.41
C ALA A 312 4.60 4.65 -3.86
N ASP A 313 4.10 3.85 -4.81
CA ASP A 313 3.91 4.29 -6.20
C ASP A 313 2.77 5.32 -6.27
N CYS A 314 1.70 5.11 -5.49
CA CYS A 314 0.61 6.06 -5.24
C CYS A 314 0.36 6.20 -3.74
N LEU A 315 0.24 7.43 -3.23
CA LEU A 315 -0.04 7.75 -1.84
C LEU A 315 -1.39 8.46 -1.73
N VAL A 316 -2.36 7.82 -1.08
CA VAL A 316 -3.64 8.42 -0.70
C VAL A 316 -3.50 8.96 0.72
N ALA A 317 -3.01 10.19 0.84
CA ALA A 317 -3.00 10.88 2.13
C ALA A 317 -4.41 11.42 2.43
N ALA A 318 -4.94 11.11 3.62
CA ALA A 318 -6.27 11.52 4.05
C ALA A 318 -6.24 12.06 5.48
N SER A 319 -7.25 12.83 5.89
CA SER A 319 -7.36 13.32 7.26
C SER A 319 -7.43 12.21 8.29
N VAL A 320 -7.90 11.04 7.88
CA VAL A 320 -8.07 9.77 8.62
C VAL A 320 -7.90 8.68 7.59
N SER A 321 -7.09 7.67 7.85
CA SER A 321 -6.79 6.61 6.89
C SER A 321 -8.01 5.80 6.49
N ASN A 322 -8.96 5.60 7.42
CA ASN A 322 -10.27 5.02 7.11
C ASN A 322 -10.96 5.72 5.93
N TRP A 323 -10.90 7.06 5.87
CA TRP A 323 -11.52 7.83 4.81
C TRP A 323 -10.78 7.66 3.47
N GLY A 324 -9.45 7.53 3.52
CA GLY A 324 -8.64 7.16 2.36
C GLY A 324 -9.03 5.80 1.80
N GLY A 325 -9.33 4.82 2.66
CA GLY A 325 -9.85 3.52 2.25
C GLY A 325 -11.21 3.60 1.56
N TYR A 326 -12.16 4.37 2.11
CA TYR A 326 -13.46 4.61 1.47
C TYR A 326 -13.32 5.29 0.11
N ALA A 327 -12.45 6.29 0.03
CA ALA A 327 -12.18 7.04 -1.20
C ALA A 327 -11.57 6.17 -2.28
N LEU A 328 -10.60 5.31 -1.94
CA LEU A 328 -10.01 4.37 -2.91
C LEU A 328 -11.07 3.41 -3.46
N GLY A 329 -11.93 2.86 -2.60
CA GLY A 329 -13.04 2.00 -3.02
C GLY A 329 -14.03 2.72 -3.95
N ALA A 330 -14.42 3.96 -3.60
CA ALA A 330 -15.33 4.77 -4.41
C ALA A 330 -14.73 5.15 -5.76
N ALA A 331 -13.47 5.60 -5.76
CA ALA A 331 -12.76 5.97 -6.97
C ALA A 331 -12.56 4.77 -7.90
N ALA A 332 -12.20 3.59 -7.37
CA ALA A 332 -12.07 2.38 -8.17
C ALA A 332 -13.41 1.93 -8.79
N ALA A 333 -14.53 2.07 -8.07
CA ALA A 333 -15.87 1.83 -8.60
C ALA A 333 -16.24 2.79 -9.74
N ILE A 334 -15.89 4.07 -9.62
CA ILE A 334 -16.07 5.07 -10.69
C ILE A 334 -15.27 4.66 -11.93
N VAL A 335 -13.99 4.32 -11.78
CA VAL A 335 -13.14 3.89 -12.90
C VAL A 335 -13.71 2.64 -13.57
N ARG A 336 -14.14 1.65 -12.78
CA ARG A 336 -14.73 0.41 -13.32
C ARG A 336 -15.99 0.68 -14.13
N TYR A 337 -16.88 1.55 -13.64
CA TYR A 337 -18.08 1.94 -14.36
C TYR A 337 -17.75 2.73 -15.63
N ASP A 338 -16.77 3.64 -15.58
CA ASP A 338 -16.32 4.43 -16.74
C ASP A 338 -15.76 3.52 -17.84
N ASP A 339 -14.92 2.55 -17.48
CA ASP A 339 -14.37 1.55 -18.41
C ASP A 339 -15.50 0.68 -19.03
N GLN A 340 -16.52 0.33 -18.24
CA GLN A 340 -17.70 -0.43 -18.68
C GLN A 340 -18.50 0.33 -19.75
N VAL A 341 -18.81 1.61 -19.52
CA VAL A 341 -19.64 2.41 -20.45
C VAL A 341 -18.86 2.85 -21.69
N ASN A 342 -17.53 2.99 -21.58
CA ASN A 342 -16.66 3.36 -22.70
C ASN A 342 -16.14 2.15 -23.50
N GLY A 343 -16.60 0.93 -23.18
CA GLY A 343 -16.39 -0.26 -24.00
C GLY A 343 -14.97 -0.85 -23.93
N ARG A 344 -14.32 -0.77 -22.77
CA ARG A 344 -13.02 -1.43 -22.56
C ARG A 344 -13.19 -2.95 -22.61
N GLN A 345 -12.36 -3.64 -23.39
CA GLN A 345 -12.53 -5.06 -23.77
C GLN A 345 -12.39 -6.05 -22.59
N ASP A 346 -11.89 -5.60 -21.45
CA ASP A 346 -11.63 -6.37 -20.23
C ASP A 346 -12.79 -6.35 -19.21
N VAL A 347 -13.92 -5.73 -19.56
CA VAL A 347 -15.13 -5.73 -18.72
C VAL A 347 -16.12 -6.78 -19.24
N ASP A 348 -16.55 -7.70 -18.36
CA ASP A 348 -17.54 -8.72 -18.70
C ASP A 348 -18.87 -8.05 -19.10
N ALA A 349 -19.25 -8.19 -20.36
CA ALA A 349 -20.46 -7.61 -20.93
C ALA A 349 -21.77 -8.10 -20.27
N ASN A 350 -21.72 -9.18 -19.49
CA ASN A 350 -22.89 -9.73 -18.79
C ASN A 350 -23.14 -9.13 -17.39
N ALA A 351 -22.21 -8.32 -16.85
CA ALA A 351 -22.33 -7.66 -15.55
C ALA A 351 -22.67 -6.17 -15.74
N SER A 352 -23.84 -5.85 -16.30
CA SER A 352 -24.25 -4.45 -16.50
C SER A 352 -24.76 -3.82 -15.19
N MET A 353 -23.85 -3.57 -14.24
CA MET A 353 -24.15 -2.77 -13.06
C MET A 353 -24.08 -1.28 -13.40
N ASP A 354 -25.01 -0.49 -12.88
CA ASP A 354 -24.91 0.96 -12.94
C ASP A 354 -23.90 1.48 -11.89
N LEU A 355 -23.56 2.77 -11.98
CA LEU A 355 -22.61 3.39 -11.05
C LEU A 355 -23.05 3.23 -9.60
N LYS A 356 -24.35 3.34 -9.32
CA LYS A 356 -24.89 3.19 -7.98
C LYS A 356 -24.65 1.78 -7.44
N GLY A 357 -24.89 0.74 -8.24
CA GLY A 357 -24.58 -0.64 -7.89
C GLY A 357 -23.10 -0.82 -7.59
N TRP A 358 -22.20 -0.24 -8.40
CA TRP A 358 -20.76 -0.32 -8.15
C TRP A 358 -20.35 0.33 -6.83
N ILE A 359 -20.94 1.48 -6.50
CA ILE A 359 -20.71 2.17 -5.22
C ILE A 359 -21.27 1.36 -4.03
N GLU A 360 -22.46 0.76 -4.15
CA GLU A 360 -23.04 -0.10 -3.12
C GLU A 360 -22.20 -1.37 -2.88
N GLN A 361 -21.61 -1.91 -3.94
CA GLN A 361 -20.74 -3.08 -3.89
C GLN A 361 -19.39 -2.76 -3.26
N CYS A 362 -18.70 -1.70 -3.72
CA CYS A 362 -17.32 -1.42 -3.34
C CYS A 362 -17.16 -0.53 -2.08
N VAL A 363 -18.18 0.23 -1.70
CA VAL A 363 -18.10 1.21 -0.61
C VAL A 363 -19.08 0.84 0.51
N PRO A 364 -18.65 0.82 1.79
CA PRO A 364 -19.56 0.53 2.89
C PRO A 364 -20.68 1.57 3.02
N THR A 365 -21.78 1.16 3.64
CA THR A 365 -22.81 2.07 4.14
C THR A 365 -22.40 2.61 5.52
N GLU A 366 -23.06 3.66 5.98
CA GLU A 366 -22.88 4.16 7.36
C GLU A 366 -23.22 3.09 8.39
N GLN A 367 -24.25 2.28 8.13
CA GLN A 367 -24.63 1.19 9.02
C GLN A 367 -23.54 0.11 9.09
N ASP A 368 -22.98 -0.29 7.93
CA ASP A 368 -21.86 -1.25 7.87
C ASP A 368 -20.70 -0.76 8.73
N GLU A 369 -20.39 0.54 8.63
CA GLU A 369 -19.27 1.17 9.32
C GLU A 369 -19.50 1.28 10.85
N ILE A 370 -20.70 1.68 11.27
CA ILE A 370 -21.09 1.75 12.68
C ILE A 370 -20.99 0.36 13.32
N GLU A 371 -21.51 -0.67 12.66
CA GLU A 371 -21.48 -2.04 13.16
C GLU A 371 -20.05 -2.60 13.21
N LEU A 372 -19.23 -2.28 12.21
CA LEU A 372 -17.83 -2.67 12.15
C LEU A 372 -17.04 -2.05 13.30
N LEU A 373 -17.18 -0.73 13.50
CA LEU A 373 -16.50 -0.02 14.57
C LEU A 373 -16.94 -0.53 15.94
N ASP A 374 -18.24 -0.75 16.16
CA ASP A 374 -18.76 -1.34 17.40
C ASP A 374 -18.13 -2.71 17.69
N ARG A 375 -17.96 -3.57 16.69
CA ARG A 375 -17.24 -4.85 16.86
C ARG A 375 -15.77 -4.65 17.23
N CYS A 376 -15.08 -3.69 16.62
CA CYS A 376 -13.68 -3.38 16.93
C CYS A 376 -13.55 -2.89 18.38
N VAL A 377 -14.38 -1.94 18.79
CA VAL A 377 -14.40 -1.38 20.15
C VAL A 377 -14.72 -2.48 21.17
N LYS A 378 -15.70 -3.36 20.89
CA LYS A 378 -15.99 -4.54 21.73
C LYS A 378 -14.82 -5.52 21.82
N ALA A 379 -13.97 -5.59 20.80
CA ALA A 379 -12.75 -6.41 20.83
C ALA A 379 -11.61 -5.76 21.65
N GLY A 380 -11.75 -4.49 22.02
CA GLY A 380 -10.79 -3.72 22.84
C GLY A 380 -10.08 -2.60 22.09
N CYS A 381 -10.48 -2.32 20.84
CA CYS A 381 -9.95 -1.23 20.03
C CYS A 381 -10.20 0.14 20.70
N ARG A 382 -9.28 1.08 20.51
CA ARG A 382 -9.27 2.38 21.19
C ARG A 382 -9.12 3.53 20.21
N ASP A 383 -9.63 4.69 20.58
CA ASP A 383 -9.28 5.91 19.86
C ASP A 383 -7.77 6.19 19.98
N GLY A 384 -7.09 6.42 18.86
CA GLY A 384 -5.63 6.64 18.82
C GLY A 384 -5.19 7.87 19.62
N VAL A 385 -6.03 8.91 19.63
CA VAL A 385 -5.75 10.21 20.28
C VAL A 385 -6.20 10.21 21.75
N SER A 386 -7.45 9.80 22.02
CA SER A 386 -8.05 9.83 23.36
C SER A 386 -7.61 8.63 24.22
N GLY A 387 -7.29 7.50 23.59
CA GLY A 387 -6.94 6.24 24.26
C GLY A 387 -8.11 5.48 24.87
N LYS A 388 -9.34 5.97 24.71
CA LYS A 388 -10.52 5.36 25.30
C LYS A 388 -11.09 4.30 24.36
N VAL A 389 -11.74 3.30 24.96
CA VAL A 389 -12.57 2.33 24.25
C VAL A 389 -13.91 3.01 23.97
N GLU A 390 -13.96 3.77 22.89
CA GLU A 390 -15.14 4.53 22.47
C GLU A 390 -15.21 4.57 20.94
N SER A 391 -16.42 4.78 20.41
CA SER A 391 -16.65 4.83 18.96
C SER A 391 -16.26 6.20 18.38
N THR A 392 -15.00 6.58 18.56
CA THR A 392 -14.38 7.74 17.92
C THR A 392 -13.19 7.29 17.10
N VAL A 393 -12.80 8.09 16.12
CA VAL A 393 -11.63 7.85 15.27
C VAL A 393 -10.79 9.11 15.30
N ASP A 394 -9.53 8.98 15.70
CA ASP A 394 -8.58 10.10 15.85
C ASP A 394 -9.09 11.29 16.67
N GLY A 395 -9.81 10.99 17.75
CA GLY A 395 -10.39 11.97 18.66
C GLY A 395 -11.62 12.66 18.09
N MET A 396 -12.08 12.28 16.89
CA MET A 396 -13.27 12.86 16.25
C MET A 396 -14.53 12.03 16.55
N PRO A 397 -15.69 12.68 16.78
CA PRO A 397 -16.95 12.00 16.92
C PRO A 397 -17.28 11.13 15.70
N LEU A 398 -17.92 9.97 15.92
CA LEU A 398 -18.34 9.04 14.87
C LEU A 398 -19.05 9.72 13.68
N GLU A 399 -19.93 10.68 13.97
CA GLU A 399 -20.70 11.40 12.93
C GLU A 399 -19.78 12.13 11.94
N THR A 400 -18.57 12.52 12.35
CA THR A 400 -17.57 13.14 11.45
C THR A 400 -17.17 12.17 10.34
N SER A 401 -16.84 10.92 10.73
CA SER A 401 -16.53 9.85 9.79
C SER A 401 -17.75 9.45 8.96
N MET A 402 -18.95 9.42 9.56
CA MET A 402 -20.19 9.09 8.83
C MET A 402 -20.49 10.12 7.77
N LYS A 403 -20.41 11.41 8.13
CA LYS A 403 -20.56 12.51 7.18
C LYS A 403 -19.54 12.43 6.05
N CYS A 404 -18.26 12.13 6.36
CA CYS A 404 -17.24 11.96 5.33
C CYS A 404 -17.59 10.81 4.38
N LEU A 405 -17.96 9.64 4.90
CA LEU A 405 -18.40 8.50 4.10
C LEU A 405 -19.61 8.85 3.21
N ARG A 406 -20.62 9.53 3.76
CA ARG A 406 -21.79 10.02 3.02
C ARG A 406 -21.39 10.97 1.90
N ASP A 407 -20.51 11.92 2.19
CA ASP A 407 -20.01 12.90 1.23
C ASP A 407 -19.20 12.24 0.09
N ILE A 408 -18.38 11.22 0.40
CA ILE A 408 -17.66 10.42 -0.60
C ILE A 408 -18.66 9.72 -1.53
N ARG A 409 -19.69 9.08 -0.97
CA ARG A 409 -20.73 8.38 -1.75
C ARG A 409 -21.52 9.34 -2.64
N LEU A 410 -21.87 10.52 -2.14
CA LEU A 410 -22.57 11.54 -2.92
C LEU A 410 -21.69 12.09 -4.05
N ALA A 411 -20.43 12.44 -3.75
CA ALA A 411 -19.48 12.92 -4.75
C ALA A 411 -19.24 11.87 -5.86
N ALA A 412 -19.15 10.60 -5.48
CA ALA A 412 -19.00 9.50 -6.44
C ALA A 412 -20.19 9.36 -7.40
N LEU A 413 -21.40 9.72 -6.94
CA LEU A 413 -22.63 9.72 -7.75
C LEU A 413 -22.85 11.06 -8.50
N GLY A 414 -21.90 12.00 -8.42
CA GLY A 414 -22.03 13.33 -9.01
C GLY A 414 -23.09 14.21 -8.31
N MET A 415 -23.42 13.90 -7.06
CA MET A 415 -24.39 14.65 -6.24
C MET A 415 -23.66 15.59 -5.28
N GLU A 416 -24.21 16.79 -5.06
CA GLU A 416 -23.68 17.72 -4.07
C GLU A 416 -24.08 17.31 -2.64
N SER A 417 -23.18 17.53 -1.68
CA SER A 417 -23.49 17.41 -0.25
C SER A 417 -24.43 18.54 0.17
N SER A 418 -25.56 18.21 0.79
CA SER A 418 -26.51 19.18 1.36
C SER A 418 -25.97 19.89 2.60
#